data_AF-A0A1A7XY16-F1
#
_entry.id   AF-A0A1A7XY16-F1
#
_cell.length_a   1.000
_cell.length_b   1.000
_cell.length_c   1.000
_cell.angle_alpha   90.00
_cell.angle_beta   90.00
_cell.angle_gamma   90.00
#
_symmetry.space_group_name_H-M   'P 1'
#
loop_
_entity.id
_entity.type
_entity.pdbx_description
1 polymer ?
#
loop_
_entity_poly.entity_id
_entity_poly.type
_entity_poly.pdbx_seq_one_letter_code
_entity_poly.pdbx_strand_id
1 'polypeptide(L)'
;RAAVSGGINTVMGTRMGQMVSSGMGLALSRSEDWVDQHLPLTEKELAAVAEPTSPEVITSSPSSSYFVRLGKLSAKVQERALEHSLVRARKAKDATYAAVAQITNTLDLVEGTRASLGTASNQIAGASEQLQQSWTEWKQKQEGVGHSESEPDGSKHESEQLEWQALSMVRGLSDQLRSACSNVVSSAQGLPGTVQEQLTSARQAAEELQSSLGNASTITPHLMERSRHHLKQVQQSLDGVMEYLLHNTPLNWLVGPFAPQKTEKEEGDVAMEQISPNK
;
A
#
# COMPACT_ATOMS: atom_id res chain seq x y z
N ARG A 1 -76.15 22.06 13.17
CA ARG A 1 -74.95 22.83 12.76
C ARG A 1 -73.75 22.20 13.45
N ALA A 2 -72.68 21.97 12.68
CA ALA A 2 -71.41 21.29 12.99
C ALA A 2 -70.66 21.90 14.21
N ALA A 3 -69.58 21.36 14.77
CA ALA A 3 -68.55 20.49 14.20
C ALA A 3 -67.75 19.74 15.28
N VAL A 4 -67.18 18.61 14.88
CA VAL A 4 -66.07 17.86 15.52
C VAL A 4 -64.74 18.58 15.25
N SER A 5 -63.86 18.62 16.24
CA SER A 5 -62.41 18.81 16.12
C SER A 5 -61.77 18.25 17.39
N GLY A 6 -60.73 17.44 17.38
CA GLY A 6 -59.91 16.91 16.30
C GLY A 6 -58.78 16.17 17.00
N GLY A 7 -58.78 14.84 16.90
CA GLY A 7 -57.70 13.98 17.38
C GLY A 7 -56.75 13.71 16.23
N ILE A 8 -55.53 14.25 16.28
CA ILE A 8 -54.43 13.89 15.38
C ILE A 8 -53.08 14.10 16.08
N ASN A 9 -52.71 13.23 17.02
CA ASN A 9 -51.29 13.02 17.31
C ASN A 9 -51.13 11.69 18.04
N THR A 10 -50.71 10.63 17.34
CA THR A 10 -50.00 9.41 17.85
C THR A 10 -50.15 8.27 16.84
N VAL A 11 -49.37 8.28 15.75
CA VAL A 11 -49.18 7.06 14.92
C VAL A 11 -47.69 6.80 14.57
N MET A 12 -46.73 7.64 15.01
CA MET A 12 -45.30 7.40 14.76
C MET A 12 -44.64 6.33 15.67
N GLY A 13 -45.40 5.60 16.49
CA GLY A 13 -44.86 4.70 17.53
C GLY A 13 -45.21 3.21 17.40
N THR A 14 -45.81 2.75 16.29
CA THR A 14 -46.23 1.34 16.17
C THR A 14 -45.15 0.45 15.54
N ARG A 15 -44.99 -0.76 16.09
CA ARG A 15 -43.98 -1.76 15.69
C ARG A 15 -44.04 -2.16 14.21
N MET A 16 -45.20 -2.00 13.55
CA MET A 16 -45.36 -2.20 12.10
C MET A 16 -44.67 -1.08 11.27
N GLY A 17 -44.72 0.18 11.74
CA GLY A 17 -44.08 1.32 11.05
C GLY A 17 -42.55 1.27 11.13
N GLN A 18 -42.00 0.77 12.24
CA GLN A 18 -40.56 0.53 12.40
C GLN A 18 -40.06 -0.63 11.51
N MET A 19 -40.90 -1.66 11.28
CA MET A 19 -40.54 -2.80 10.43
C MET A 19 -40.50 -2.44 8.95
N VAL A 20 -41.41 -1.59 8.47
CA VAL A 20 -41.44 -1.10 7.07
C VAL A 20 -40.28 -0.14 6.79
N SER A 21 -39.92 0.74 7.74
CA SER A 21 -38.74 1.60 7.61
C SER A 21 -37.43 0.80 7.58
N SER A 22 -37.36 -0.30 8.33
CA SER A 22 -36.17 -1.17 8.35
C SER A 22 -36.05 -2.06 7.11
N GLY A 23 -37.18 -2.53 6.54
CA GLY A 23 -37.18 -3.37 5.35
C GLY A 23 -36.78 -2.63 4.07
N MET A 24 -37.22 -1.38 3.91
CA MET A 24 -36.84 -0.53 2.76
C MET A 24 -35.38 -0.06 2.86
N GLY A 25 -34.87 0.18 4.08
CA GLY A 25 -33.45 0.51 4.31
C GLY A 25 -32.49 -0.65 4.03
N LEU A 26 -32.85 -1.88 4.39
CA LEU A 26 -32.01 -3.06 4.14
C LEU A 26 -31.94 -3.46 2.66
N ALA A 27 -33.01 -3.22 1.89
CA ALA A 27 -33.02 -3.48 0.45
C ALA A 27 -32.23 -2.43 -0.35
N LEU A 28 -32.26 -1.16 0.08
CA LEU A 28 -31.41 -0.11 -0.51
C LEU A 28 -29.94 -0.32 -0.16
N SER A 29 -29.58 -0.59 1.10
CA SER A 29 -28.20 -0.93 1.49
C SER A 29 -27.67 -2.10 0.69
N ARG A 30 -28.44 -3.18 0.49
CA ARG A 30 -27.97 -4.36 -0.24
C ARG A 30 -27.82 -4.13 -1.76
N SER A 31 -28.54 -3.14 -2.33
CA SER A 31 -28.37 -2.71 -3.73
C SER A 31 -27.27 -1.66 -3.89
N GLU A 32 -27.04 -0.84 -2.86
CA GLU A 32 -25.96 0.16 -2.78
C GLU A 32 -24.61 -0.56 -2.57
N ASP A 33 -24.57 -1.63 -1.76
CA ASP A 33 -23.41 -2.50 -1.51
C ASP A 33 -22.83 -3.16 -2.78
N TRP A 34 -23.64 -3.33 -3.84
CA TRP A 34 -23.20 -3.91 -5.11
C TRP A 34 -22.83 -2.85 -6.16
N VAL A 35 -23.33 -1.62 -6.00
CA VAL A 35 -22.96 -0.45 -6.83
C VAL A 35 -21.72 0.27 -6.26
N ASP A 36 -21.44 0.13 -4.96
CA ASP A 36 -20.35 0.80 -4.23
C ASP A 36 -18.98 0.11 -4.28
N GLN A 37 -18.86 -1.09 -4.86
CA GLN A 37 -17.55 -1.76 -5.04
C GLN A 37 -16.64 -1.05 -6.05
N HIS A 38 -17.18 -0.03 -6.71
CA HIS A 38 -16.51 0.80 -7.68
C HIS A 38 -16.94 2.25 -7.37
N LEU A 39 -16.15 2.96 -6.54
CA LEU A 39 -16.16 4.43 -6.32
C LEU A 39 -16.51 5.20 -7.61
N PRO A 40 -17.78 5.56 -7.85
CA PRO A 40 -18.15 6.21 -9.10
C PRO A 40 -18.16 7.71 -8.88
N LEU A 41 -17.01 8.29 -8.51
CA LEU A 41 -16.80 9.72 -8.75
C LEU A 41 -16.56 9.90 -10.24
N THR A 42 -17.25 10.87 -10.84
CA THR A 42 -17.04 11.25 -12.24
C THR A 42 -15.66 11.90 -12.40
N GLU A 43 -15.08 11.84 -13.61
CA GLU A 43 -13.80 12.48 -13.90
C GLU A 43 -13.79 13.98 -13.56
N LYS A 44 -14.92 14.68 -13.77
CA LYS A 44 -15.10 16.10 -13.42
C LYS A 44 -15.04 16.35 -11.92
N GLU A 45 -15.64 15.49 -11.11
CA GLU A 45 -15.64 15.61 -9.64
C GLU A 45 -14.26 15.28 -9.05
N LEU A 46 -13.53 14.33 -9.62
CA LEU A 46 -12.14 14.06 -9.22
C LEU A 46 -11.20 15.19 -9.65
N ALA A 47 -11.31 15.69 -10.89
CA ALA A 47 -10.48 16.78 -11.38
C ALA A 47 -10.71 18.10 -10.61
N ALA A 48 -11.94 18.37 -10.16
CA ALA A 48 -12.26 19.59 -9.40
C ALA A 48 -11.67 19.59 -7.98
N VAL A 49 -11.47 18.41 -7.38
CA VAL A 49 -10.98 18.27 -5.99
C VAL A 49 -9.51 17.81 -5.95
N ALA A 50 -8.96 17.36 -7.08
CA ALA A 50 -7.58 16.95 -7.21
C ALA A 50 -6.62 18.11 -7.00
N GLU A 51 -5.52 17.83 -6.29
CA GLU A 51 -4.38 18.73 -6.22
C GLU A 51 -3.22 18.16 -7.05
N PRO A 52 -2.48 19.00 -7.79
CA PRO A 52 -1.27 18.56 -8.47
C PRO A 52 -0.28 18.06 -7.42
N THR A 53 0.15 16.82 -7.57
CA THR A 53 1.29 16.28 -6.81
C THR A 53 2.57 16.97 -7.32
N SER A 54 3.53 17.24 -6.42
CA SER A 54 4.87 17.71 -6.78
C SER A 54 5.45 16.91 -7.97
N PRO A 55 6.18 17.52 -8.93
CA PRO A 55 6.43 16.97 -10.27
C PRO A 55 7.26 15.67 -10.36
N GLU A 56 7.54 14.96 -9.27
CA GLU A 56 8.31 13.71 -9.26
C GLU A 56 7.48 12.44 -9.50
N VAL A 57 6.15 12.52 -9.60
CA VAL A 57 5.29 11.34 -9.85
C VAL A 57 4.43 11.57 -11.10
N ILE A 58 5.07 11.65 -12.26
CA ILE A 58 4.38 11.47 -13.54
C ILE A 58 4.46 9.99 -13.88
N THR A 59 3.55 9.19 -13.33
CA THR A 59 3.30 7.85 -13.87
C THR A 59 2.50 8.01 -15.16
N SER A 60 3.21 7.95 -16.28
CA SER A 60 2.69 7.83 -17.64
C SER A 60 1.75 6.62 -17.74
N SER A 61 0.46 6.83 -17.48
CA SER A 61 -0.57 5.84 -17.75
C SER A 61 -1.77 6.55 -18.38
N PRO A 62 -2.45 5.94 -19.37
CA PRO A 62 -3.60 6.54 -20.05
C PRO A 62 -4.86 6.60 -19.17
N SER A 63 -4.76 6.21 -17.89
CA SER A 63 -5.80 6.26 -16.88
C SER A 63 -5.49 7.40 -15.92
N SER A 64 -6.27 8.48 -15.98
CA SER A 64 -6.14 9.63 -15.10
C SER A 64 -6.20 9.21 -13.62
N SER A 65 -5.06 9.30 -12.93
CA SER A 65 -4.91 8.91 -11.53
C SER A 65 -4.89 10.17 -10.66
N TYR A 66 -5.89 10.33 -9.79
CA TYR A 66 -6.10 11.55 -9.01
C TYR A 66 -5.74 11.39 -7.55
N PHE A 67 -5.16 12.46 -6.98
CA PHE A 67 -4.85 12.58 -5.55
C PHE A 67 -5.71 13.67 -4.93
N VAL A 68 -6.36 13.38 -3.82
CA VAL A 68 -7.38 14.26 -3.22
C VAL A 68 -7.15 14.43 -1.72
N ARG A 69 -7.35 15.65 -1.20
CA ARG A 69 -7.32 15.88 0.25
C ARG A 69 -8.61 15.43 0.89
N LEU A 70 -8.52 14.67 1.99
CA LEU A 70 -9.69 14.16 2.71
C LEU A 70 -10.68 15.26 3.13
N GLY A 71 -10.20 16.43 3.54
CA GLY A 71 -11.02 17.55 4.00
C GLY A 71 -11.79 18.29 2.90
N LYS A 72 -11.48 18.05 1.62
CA LYS A 72 -12.22 18.63 0.48
C LYS A 72 -13.34 17.70 -0.03
N LEU A 73 -13.44 16.49 0.51
CA LEU A 73 -14.43 15.50 0.12
C LEU A 73 -15.73 15.67 0.94
N SER A 74 -16.85 15.24 0.37
CA SER A 74 -18.09 15.11 1.15
C SER A 74 -17.95 14.02 2.21
N ALA A 75 -18.70 14.08 3.32
CA ALA A 75 -18.53 13.17 4.46
C ALA A 75 -18.55 11.67 4.06
N LYS A 76 -19.45 11.25 3.16
CA LYS A 76 -19.51 9.86 2.67
C LYS A 76 -18.33 9.46 1.81
N VAL A 77 -17.82 10.37 0.97
CA VAL A 77 -16.66 10.10 0.10
C VAL A 77 -15.38 10.15 0.90
N GLN A 78 -15.30 11.04 1.89
CA GLN A 78 -14.20 11.13 2.84
C GLN A 78 -14.05 9.84 3.63
N GLU A 79 -15.12 9.31 4.23
CA GLU A 79 -15.11 8.06 5.00
C GLU A 79 -14.59 6.89 4.15
N ARG A 80 -15.09 6.75 2.92
CA ARG A 80 -14.66 5.71 1.98
C ARG A 80 -13.23 5.88 1.49
N ALA A 81 -12.83 7.10 1.15
CA ALA A 81 -11.46 7.41 0.73
C ALA A 81 -10.45 7.15 1.86
N LEU A 82 -10.85 7.43 3.11
CA LEU A 82 -10.08 7.10 4.30
C LEU A 82 -9.95 5.58 4.46
N GLU A 83 -11.05 4.84 4.44
CA GLU A 83 -11.03 3.37 4.57
C GLU A 83 -10.15 2.71 3.52
N HIS A 84 -10.32 3.09 2.24
CA HIS A 84 -9.50 2.58 1.14
C HIS A 84 -8.01 2.87 1.36
N SER A 85 -7.69 4.08 1.83
CA SER A 85 -6.30 4.47 2.10
C SER A 85 -5.72 3.73 3.31
N LEU A 86 -6.52 3.46 4.34
CA LEU A 86 -6.12 2.65 5.48
C LEU A 86 -5.84 1.20 5.09
N VAL A 87 -6.67 0.59 4.24
CA VAL A 87 -6.43 -0.75 3.70
C VAL A 87 -5.12 -0.79 2.92
N ARG A 88 -4.85 0.24 2.10
CA ARG A 88 -3.58 0.36 1.38
C ARG A 88 -2.39 0.52 2.32
N ALA A 89 -2.49 1.36 3.34
CA ALA A 89 -1.45 1.54 4.35
C ALA A 89 -1.16 0.23 5.09
N ARG A 90 -2.21 -0.53 5.46
CA ARG A 90 -2.07 -1.86 6.07
C ARG A 90 -1.35 -2.84 5.14
N LYS A 91 -1.76 -2.92 3.87
CA LYS A 91 -1.07 -3.76 2.87
C LYS A 91 0.40 -3.39 2.71
N ALA A 92 0.71 -2.09 2.69
CA ALA A 92 2.09 -1.61 2.62
C ALA A 92 2.89 -2.03 3.86
N LYS A 93 2.31 -1.89 5.06
CA LYS A 93 2.90 -2.35 6.31
C LYS A 93 3.17 -3.86 6.28
N ASP A 94 2.18 -4.66 5.90
CA ASP A 94 2.29 -6.11 5.85
C ASP A 94 3.38 -6.56 4.85
N ALA A 95 3.46 -5.88 3.70
CA ALA A 95 4.53 -6.11 2.71
C ALA A 95 5.92 -5.76 3.28
N THR A 96 6.05 -4.65 3.99
CA THR A 96 7.29 -4.28 4.69
C THR A 96 7.66 -5.34 5.73
N TYR A 97 6.71 -5.79 6.55
CA TYR A 97 6.95 -6.82 7.56
C TYR A 97 7.40 -8.15 6.93
N ALA A 98 6.79 -8.54 5.81
CA ALA A 98 7.23 -9.72 5.06
C ALA A 98 8.67 -9.56 4.55
N ALA A 99 9.04 -8.40 4.01
CA ALA A 99 10.41 -8.13 3.56
C ALA A 99 11.41 -8.15 4.73
N VAL A 100 11.07 -7.53 5.87
CA VAL A 100 11.89 -7.54 7.09
C VAL A 100 12.09 -8.98 7.60
N ALA A 101 11.03 -9.78 7.64
CA ALA A 101 11.10 -11.18 8.06
C ALA A 101 11.99 -12.01 7.13
N GLN A 102 11.89 -11.81 5.81
CA GLN A 102 12.75 -12.47 4.84
C GLN A 102 14.23 -12.08 5.01
N ILE A 103 14.53 -10.78 5.16
CA ILE A 103 15.92 -10.33 5.42
C ILE A 103 16.46 -10.96 6.70
N THR A 104 15.68 -10.92 7.78
CA THR A 104 16.09 -11.44 9.09
C THR A 104 16.35 -12.95 9.02
N ASN A 105 15.46 -13.71 8.39
CA ASN A 105 15.62 -15.15 8.20
C ASN A 105 16.87 -15.48 7.37
N THR A 106 17.13 -14.74 6.29
CA THR A 106 18.33 -14.93 5.47
C THR A 106 19.61 -14.67 6.29
N LEU A 107 19.59 -13.66 7.15
CA LEU A 107 20.70 -13.39 8.07
C LEU A 107 20.86 -14.54 9.09
N ASP A 108 19.78 -15.02 9.69
CA ASP A 108 19.79 -16.15 10.64
C ASP A 108 20.35 -17.43 10.00
N LEU A 109 19.97 -17.72 8.74
CA LEU A 109 20.47 -18.89 8.00
C LEU A 109 21.99 -18.80 7.76
N VAL A 110 22.50 -17.62 7.40
CA VAL A 110 23.95 -17.40 7.22
C VAL A 110 24.72 -17.50 8.55
N GLU A 111 24.13 -17.02 9.63
CA GLU A 111 24.72 -17.17 10.96
C GLU A 111 24.77 -18.65 11.38
N GLY A 112 23.69 -19.38 11.13
CA GLY A 112 23.55 -20.80 11.42
C GLY A 112 24.54 -21.67 10.63
N THR A 113 24.73 -21.41 9.33
CA THR A 113 25.72 -22.15 8.53
C THR A 113 27.14 -21.90 9.02
N ARG A 114 27.46 -20.65 9.42
CA ARG A 114 28.78 -20.28 9.95
C ARG A 114 29.07 -20.89 11.33
N ALA A 115 28.08 -20.90 12.22
CA ALA A 115 28.21 -21.49 13.55
C ALA A 115 28.28 -23.03 13.50
N SER A 116 27.52 -23.63 12.58
CA SER A 116 27.42 -25.09 12.42
C SER A 116 28.65 -25.73 11.76
N LEU A 117 29.51 -24.94 11.11
CA LEU A 117 30.83 -25.39 10.61
C LEU A 117 31.72 -25.97 11.73
N GLY A 118 31.46 -25.62 12.99
CA GLY A 118 32.12 -26.20 14.17
C GLY A 118 31.48 -27.47 14.75
N THR A 119 30.21 -27.77 14.43
CA THR A 119 29.45 -28.89 15.03
C THR A 119 28.36 -29.43 14.10
N ALA A 120 28.50 -30.68 13.65
CA ALA A 120 27.51 -31.49 12.90
C ALA A 120 27.14 -31.03 11.47
N SER A 121 27.82 -31.61 10.48
CA SER A 121 27.63 -31.43 9.01
C SER A 121 26.16 -31.48 8.53
N ASN A 122 25.32 -32.31 9.13
CA ASN A 122 23.92 -32.49 8.68
C ASN A 122 23.03 -31.26 8.88
N GLN A 123 23.34 -30.36 9.84
CA GLN A 123 22.58 -29.13 10.06
C GLN A 123 22.97 -28.04 9.04
N ILE A 124 24.21 -28.06 8.55
CA ILE A 124 24.70 -27.12 7.52
C ILE A 124 23.96 -27.36 6.20
N ALA A 125 23.78 -28.63 5.82
CA ALA A 125 23.08 -29.00 4.59
C ALA A 125 21.63 -28.47 4.58
N GLY A 126 20.89 -28.63 5.68
CA GLY A 126 19.51 -28.14 5.76
C GLY A 126 19.38 -26.61 5.68
N ALA A 127 20.25 -25.86 6.37
CA ALA A 127 20.22 -24.39 6.32
C ALA A 127 20.64 -23.85 4.94
N SER A 128 21.59 -24.51 4.28
CA SER A 128 22.01 -24.22 2.91
C SER A 128 20.87 -24.45 1.90
N GLU A 129 20.18 -25.59 1.98
CA GLU A 129 19.03 -25.90 1.12
C GLU A 129 17.89 -24.87 1.29
N GLN A 130 17.59 -24.48 2.53
CA GLN A 130 16.58 -23.45 2.82
C GLN A 130 16.94 -22.09 2.25
N LEU A 131 18.21 -21.69 2.35
CA LEU A 131 18.70 -20.44 1.77
C LEU A 131 18.59 -20.46 0.25
N GLN A 132 18.99 -21.56 -0.38
CA GLN A 132 18.90 -21.72 -1.82
C GLN A 132 17.45 -21.72 -2.32
N GLN A 133 16.53 -22.39 -1.60
CA GLN A 133 15.11 -22.34 -1.90
C GLN A 133 14.58 -20.90 -1.79
N SER A 134 14.86 -20.21 -0.69
CA SER A 134 14.43 -18.82 -0.46
C SER A 134 14.95 -17.88 -1.56
N TRP A 135 16.18 -18.10 -2.03
CA TRP A 135 16.79 -17.37 -3.14
C TRP A 135 16.05 -17.60 -4.46
N THR A 136 15.75 -18.85 -4.80
CA THR A 136 15.01 -19.18 -6.02
C THR A 136 13.58 -18.61 -6.02
N GLU A 137 12.87 -18.71 -4.90
CA GLU A 137 11.52 -18.15 -4.73
C GLU A 137 11.54 -16.62 -4.85
N TRP A 138 12.52 -15.97 -4.22
CA TRP A 138 12.71 -14.53 -4.32
C TRP A 138 13.02 -14.10 -5.76
N LYS A 139 13.95 -14.78 -6.44
CA LYS A 139 14.34 -14.49 -7.83
C LYS A 139 13.16 -14.66 -8.78
N GLN A 140 12.38 -15.73 -8.64
CA GLN A 140 11.17 -15.94 -9.44
C GLN A 140 10.15 -14.81 -9.23
N LYS A 141 10.02 -14.31 -8.00
CA LYS A 141 9.17 -13.14 -7.69
C LYS A 141 9.71 -11.84 -8.29
N GLN A 142 11.03 -11.73 -8.52
CA GLN A 142 11.68 -10.59 -9.17
C GLN A 142 11.68 -10.66 -10.71
N GLU A 143 11.68 -11.83 -11.34
CA GLU A 143 11.70 -11.97 -12.81
C GLU A 143 10.45 -11.42 -13.51
N GLY A 144 9.35 -11.21 -12.78
CA GLY A 144 8.21 -10.40 -13.25
C GLY A 144 8.49 -8.89 -13.35
N VAL A 145 9.62 -8.42 -12.81
CA VAL A 145 10.07 -7.01 -12.71
C VAL A 145 11.52 -6.89 -13.22
N GLY A 146 11.85 -7.55 -14.34
CA GLY A 146 12.94 -7.15 -15.25
C GLY A 146 14.38 -7.04 -14.71
N HIS A 147 14.71 -7.47 -13.49
CA HIS A 147 16.07 -7.44 -12.95
C HIS A 147 16.71 -8.83 -13.06
N SER A 148 17.58 -9.00 -14.06
CA SER A 148 18.38 -10.21 -14.25
C SER A 148 19.79 -9.92 -13.74
N GLU A 149 20.06 -10.27 -12.47
CA GLU A 149 21.44 -10.34 -11.98
C GLU A 149 22.05 -11.68 -12.44
N SER A 150 23.13 -11.58 -13.21
CA SER A 150 23.89 -12.71 -13.70
C SER A 150 24.58 -13.45 -12.55
N GLU A 151 24.35 -14.76 -12.47
CA GLU A 151 25.10 -15.66 -11.58
C GLU A 151 26.60 -15.58 -11.88
N PRO A 152 27.48 -15.56 -10.87
CA PRO A 152 28.91 -15.64 -11.07
C PRO A 152 29.33 -17.04 -11.57
N ASP A 153 30.41 -17.07 -12.35
CA ASP A 153 31.03 -18.26 -12.96
C ASP A 153 31.20 -19.43 -11.97
N GLY A 154 30.84 -20.63 -12.43
CA GLY A 154 30.58 -21.84 -11.62
C GLY A 154 31.82 -22.54 -11.04
N SER A 155 32.85 -21.78 -10.70
CA SER A 155 34.16 -22.28 -10.23
C SER A 155 34.47 -21.99 -8.76
N LYS A 156 33.52 -21.45 -7.97
CA LYS A 156 33.71 -21.08 -6.55
C LYS A 156 33.18 -22.12 -5.56
N HIS A 157 33.83 -22.20 -4.40
CA HIS A 157 33.49 -23.06 -3.26
C HIS A 157 32.02 -22.87 -2.82
N GLU A 158 31.31 -23.95 -2.47
CA GLU A 158 29.88 -23.92 -2.08
C GLU A 158 29.57 -22.85 -1.02
N SER A 159 30.48 -22.63 -0.06
CA SER A 159 30.33 -21.60 0.98
C SER A 159 30.36 -20.17 0.43
N GLU A 160 31.19 -19.87 -0.57
CA GLU A 160 31.26 -18.53 -1.17
C GLU A 160 30.02 -18.24 -2.02
N GLN A 161 29.46 -19.28 -2.65
CA GLN A 161 28.23 -19.18 -3.43
C GLN A 161 27.02 -18.91 -2.53
N LEU A 162 26.94 -19.57 -1.36
CA LEU A 162 25.88 -19.32 -0.38
C LEU A 162 25.94 -17.91 0.21
N GLU A 163 27.13 -17.43 0.59
CA GLU A 163 27.28 -16.06 1.09
C GLU A 163 26.90 -15.03 0.03
N TRP A 164 27.25 -15.27 -1.24
CA TRP A 164 26.85 -14.41 -2.35
C TRP A 164 25.32 -14.41 -2.56
N GLN A 165 24.68 -15.57 -2.57
CA GLN A 165 23.22 -15.70 -2.69
C GLN A 165 22.51 -14.96 -1.56
N ALA A 166 22.96 -15.13 -0.31
CA ALA A 166 22.41 -14.42 0.83
C ALA A 166 22.58 -12.91 0.70
N LEU A 167 23.77 -12.44 0.32
CA LEU A 167 24.04 -11.00 0.14
C LEU A 167 23.15 -10.40 -0.95
N SER A 168 23.03 -11.07 -2.08
CA SER A 168 22.20 -10.56 -3.18
C SER A 168 20.72 -10.51 -2.77
N MET A 169 20.22 -11.53 -2.05
CA MET A 169 18.85 -11.54 -1.54
C MET A 169 18.59 -10.39 -0.58
N VAL A 170 19.49 -10.22 0.40
CA VAL A 170 19.36 -9.19 1.43
C VAL A 170 19.44 -7.79 0.81
N ARG A 171 20.29 -7.59 -0.21
CA ARG A 171 20.37 -6.33 -0.96
C ARG A 171 19.07 -6.05 -1.71
N GLY A 172 18.61 -7.00 -2.52
CA GLY A 172 17.42 -6.81 -3.33
C GLY A 172 16.14 -6.63 -2.49
N LEU A 173 16.04 -7.30 -1.34
CA LEU A 173 14.96 -7.06 -0.38
C LEU A 173 15.08 -5.70 0.32
N SER A 174 16.30 -5.25 0.63
CA SER A 174 16.53 -3.93 1.22
C SER A 174 16.25 -2.80 0.23
N ASP A 175 16.54 -3.00 -1.05
CA ASP A 175 16.15 -2.06 -2.13
C ASP A 175 14.63 -1.98 -2.27
N GLN A 176 13.92 -3.11 -2.19
CA GLN A 176 12.44 -3.13 -2.15
C GLN A 176 11.90 -2.38 -0.94
N LEU A 177 12.51 -2.58 0.23
CA LEU A 177 12.13 -1.89 1.46
C LEU A 177 12.35 -0.37 1.34
N ARG A 178 13.49 0.07 0.80
CA ARG A 178 13.78 1.48 0.54
C ARG A 178 12.76 2.10 -0.42
N SER A 179 12.48 1.43 -1.53
CA SER A 179 11.48 1.88 -2.50
C SER A 179 10.09 1.99 -1.88
N ALA A 180 9.68 0.98 -1.09
CA ALA A 180 8.43 1.01 -0.35
C ALA A 180 8.36 2.19 0.63
N CYS A 181 9.41 2.44 1.41
CA CYS A 181 9.47 3.57 2.33
C CYS A 181 9.38 4.92 1.60
N SER A 182 10.08 5.07 0.47
CA SER A 182 9.98 6.28 -0.37
C SER A 182 8.55 6.51 -0.88
N ASN A 183 7.90 5.44 -1.37
CA ASN A 183 6.52 5.50 -1.85
C ASN A 183 5.52 5.83 -0.73
N VAL A 184 5.75 5.32 0.49
CA VAL A 184 4.92 5.63 1.66
C VAL A 184 5.11 7.08 2.10
N VAL A 185 6.33 7.62 2.11
CA VAL A 185 6.57 9.05 2.38
C VAL A 185 5.83 9.92 1.36
N SER A 186 5.90 9.57 0.08
CA SER A 186 5.18 10.29 -0.98
C SER A 186 3.66 10.19 -0.87
N SER A 187 3.11 9.08 -0.37
CA SER A 187 1.67 8.90 -0.16
C SER A 187 1.14 9.46 1.17
N ALA A 188 2.03 9.88 2.06
CA ALA A 188 1.73 10.46 3.37
C ALA A 188 1.69 12.00 3.38
N GLN A 189 1.68 12.63 2.20
CA GLN A 189 1.63 14.09 2.07
C GLN A 189 0.43 14.68 2.81
N GLY A 190 0.67 15.66 3.67
CA GLY A 190 -0.39 16.34 4.43
C GLY A 190 -0.78 15.68 5.76
N LEU A 191 -0.10 14.60 6.17
CA LEU A 191 -0.13 14.13 7.56
C LEU A 191 0.60 15.12 8.50
N PRO A 192 0.35 15.08 9.82
CA PRO A 192 1.07 15.95 10.77
C PRO A 192 2.59 15.74 10.74
N GLY A 193 3.34 16.77 11.09
CA GLY A 193 4.82 16.74 11.09
C GLY A 193 5.39 15.57 11.90
N THR A 194 4.81 15.24 13.04
CA THR A 194 5.22 14.11 13.88
C THR A 194 5.15 12.76 13.16
N VAL A 195 4.13 12.55 12.32
CA VAL A 195 3.94 11.33 11.52
C VAL A 195 4.87 11.32 10.31
N GLN A 196 5.06 12.48 9.68
CA GLN A 196 6.03 12.64 8.59
C GLN A 196 7.47 12.40 9.05
N GLU A 197 7.83 12.84 10.25
CA GLU A 197 9.13 12.58 10.87
C GLU A 197 9.37 11.09 11.10
N GLN A 198 8.36 10.35 11.57
CA GLN A 198 8.45 8.89 11.71
C GLN A 198 8.67 8.19 10.36
N LEU A 199 7.91 8.57 9.32
CA LEU A 199 8.10 8.01 7.99
C LEU A 199 9.46 8.37 7.37
N THR A 200 9.95 9.58 7.62
CA THR A 200 11.28 10.02 7.20
C THR A 200 12.36 9.24 7.93
N SER A 201 12.19 8.98 9.23
CA SER A 201 13.08 8.12 10.02
C SER A 201 13.12 6.69 9.47
N ALA A 202 11.96 6.12 9.12
CA ALA A 202 11.88 4.81 8.48
C ALA A 202 12.64 4.78 7.14
N ARG A 203 12.44 5.82 6.30
CA ARG A 203 13.15 5.95 5.03
C ARG A 203 14.66 6.04 5.23
N GLN A 204 15.13 6.89 6.15
CA GLN A 204 16.54 7.04 6.44
C GLN A 204 17.16 5.72 6.95
N ALA A 205 16.45 5.01 7.85
CA ALA A 205 16.90 3.69 8.32
C ALA A 205 17.01 2.67 7.18
N ALA A 206 16.07 2.67 6.23
CA ALA A 206 16.14 1.81 5.04
C ALA A 206 17.27 2.20 4.08
N GLU A 207 17.58 3.50 3.93
CA GLU A 207 18.71 4.00 3.14
C GLU A 207 20.06 3.64 3.78
N GLU A 208 20.18 3.78 5.10
CA GLU A 208 21.37 3.37 5.86
C GLU A 208 21.59 1.86 5.81
N LEU A 209 20.51 1.07 5.94
CA LEU A 209 20.53 -0.38 5.74
C LEU A 209 21.07 -0.72 4.36
N GLN A 210 20.50 -0.15 3.30
CA GLN A 210 20.92 -0.44 1.94
C GLN A 210 22.37 -0.01 1.66
N SER A 211 22.79 1.16 2.16
CA SER A 211 24.16 1.65 2.01
C SER A 211 25.17 0.74 2.71
N SER A 212 24.82 0.25 3.92
CA SER A 212 25.67 -0.68 4.68
C SER A 212 25.84 -2.02 3.97
N LEU A 213 24.79 -2.52 3.32
CA LEU A 213 24.79 -3.78 2.57
C LEU A 213 25.43 -3.63 1.18
N GLY A 214 25.27 -2.48 0.53
CA GLY A 214 25.86 -2.19 -0.78
C GLY A 214 27.38 -2.18 -0.73
N ASN A 215 27.97 -1.64 0.35
CA ASN A 215 29.42 -1.57 0.53
C ASN A 215 30.08 -2.87 1.00
N ALA A 216 29.30 -3.84 1.51
CA ALA A 216 29.83 -5.04 2.14
C ALA A 216 30.09 -6.18 1.14
N SER A 217 31.30 -6.72 1.07
CA SER A 217 31.58 -7.93 0.28
C SER A 217 31.21 -9.23 0.99
N THR A 218 31.03 -9.20 2.32
CA THR A 218 30.71 -10.36 3.18
C THR A 218 29.74 -9.98 4.30
N ILE A 219 28.95 -10.94 4.78
CA ILE A 219 28.00 -10.73 5.90
C ILE A 219 28.75 -10.87 7.23
N THR A 220 29.27 -9.75 7.73
CA THR A 220 29.97 -9.69 9.03
C THR A 220 28.97 -9.61 10.20
N PRO A 221 29.29 -10.14 11.40
CA PRO A 221 28.39 -10.07 12.56
C PRO A 221 27.92 -8.65 12.91
N HIS A 222 28.83 -7.67 12.82
CA HIS A 222 28.50 -6.26 13.02
C HIS A 222 27.48 -5.74 11.99
N LEU A 223 27.59 -6.15 10.73
CA LEU A 223 26.63 -5.80 9.69
C LEU A 223 25.24 -6.41 9.97
N MET A 224 25.19 -7.63 10.51
CA MET A 224 23.94 -8.32 10.88
C MET A 224 23.25 -7.62 12.05
N GLU A 225 24.00 -7.23 13.07
CA GLU A 225 23.42 -6.50 14.20
C GLU A 225 22.93 -5.10 13.79
N ARG A 226 23.71 -4.40 12.96
CA ARG A 226 23.32 -3.11 12.39
C ARG A 226 22.09 -3.21 11.49
N SER A 227 22.01 -4.25 10.65
CA SER A 227 20.83 -4.43 9.78
C SER A 227 19.58 -4.70 10.60
N ARG A 228 19.64 -5.57 11.61
CA ARG A 228 18.52 -5.82 12.54
C ARG A 228 18.08 -4.56 13.27
N HIS A 229 19.02 -3.72 13.69
CA HIS A 229 18.72 -2.43 14.30
C HIS A 229 17.90 -1.53 13.36
N HIS A 230 18.36 -1.33 12.12
CA HIS A 230 17.65 -0.52 11.13
C HIS A 230 16.28 -1.11 10.76
N LEU A 231 16.18 -2.44 10.59
CA LEU A 231 14.91 -3.11 10.30
C LEU A 231 13.89 -2.90 11.42
N LYS A 232 14.32 -2.98 12.69
CA LYS A 232 13.47 -2.71 13.85
C LYS A 232 13.02 -1.25 13.90
N GLN A 233 13.91 -0.31 13.59
CA GLN A 233 13.58 1.11 13.51
C GLN A 233 12.51 1.39 12.44
N VAL A 234 12.60 0.74 11.28
CA VAL A 234 11.57 0.83 10.22
C VAL A 234 10.22 0.31 10.73
N GLN A 235 10.20 -0.86 11.37
CA GLN A 235 8.96 -1.43 11.92
C GLN A 235 8.31 -0.52 12.97
N GLN A 236 9.09 -0.05 13.94
CA GLN A 236 8.60 0.84 15.00
C GLN A 236 8.03 2.15 14.44
N SER A 237 8.68 2.72 13.44
CA SER A 237 8.22 3.94 12.78
C SER A 237 6.90 3.73 12.04
N LEU A 238 6.77 2.60 11.32
CA LEU A 238 5.52 2.25 10.62
C LEU A 238 4.38 1.93 11.59
N ASP A 239 4.66 1.31 12.73
CA ASP A 239 3.66 1.05 13.76
C ASP A 239 3.12 2.34 14.36
N GLY A 240 3.99 3.31 14.67
CA GLY A 240 3.58 4.63 15.15
C GLY A 240 2.67 5.37 14.17
N VAL A 241 2.98 5.29 12.87
CA VAL A 241 2.17 5.87 11.80
C VAL A 241 0.82 5.18 11.68
N MET A 242 0.81 3.84 11.69
CA MET A 242 -0.43 3.06 11.60
C MET A 242 -1.34 3.34 12.80
N GLU A 243 -0.76 3.44 14.00
CA GLU A 243 -1.48 3.76 15.23
C GLU A 243 -2.13 5.14 15.15
N TYR A 244 -1.41 6.15 14.63
CA TYR A 244 -1.97 7.47 14.40
C TYR A 244 -3.15 7.44 13.41
N LEU A 245 -2.98 6.74 12.28
CA LEU A 245 -4.00 6.65 11.23
C LEU A 245 -5.27 5.92 11.68
N LEU A 246 -5.19 4.99 12.63
CA LEU A 246 -6.35 4.29 13.18
C LEU A 246 -7.18 5.15 14.14
N HIS A 247 -6.54 6.10 14.83
CA HIS A 247 -7.19 6.93 15.85
C HIS A 247 -7.57 8.34 15.36
N ASN A 248 -7.14 8.74 14.16
CA ASN A 248 -7.31 10.09 13.65
C ASN A 248 -7.82 10.10 12.20
N THR A 249 -8.53 11.17 11.86
CA THR A 249 -9.04 11.45 10.51
C THR A 249 -8.31 12.67 9.93
N PRO A 250 -7.08 12.51 9.39
CA PRO A 250 -6.27 13.66 8.98
C PRO A 250 -6.85 14.33 7.73
N LEU A 251 -7.57 15.44 7.91
CA LEU A 251 -8.26 16.16 6.81
C LEU A 251 -7.30 16.68 5.73
N ASN A 252 -6.06 17.00 6.09
CA ASN A 252 -5.07 17.48 5.13
C ASN A 252 -4.35 16.36 4.37
N TRP A 253 -4.59 15.09 4.72
CA TRP A 253 -3.95 13.95 4.08
C TRP A 253 -4.38 13.83 2.63
N LEU A 254 -3.39 13.84 1.74
CA LEU A 254 -3.53 13.63 0.31
C LEU A 254 -3.58 12.13 0.04
N VAL A 255 -4.78 11.62 -0.25
CA VAL A 255 -5.05 10.21 -0.50
C VAL A 255 -5.16 9.92 -2.00
N GLY A 256 -4.70 8.74 -2.42
CA GLY A 256 -4.73 8.29 -3.82
C GLY A 256 -3.60 7.33 -4.19
N PRO A 257 -3.40 7.05 -5.50
CA PRO A 257 -4.24 7.45 -6.63
C PRO A 257 -5.63 6.81 -6.63
N PHE A 258 -6.64 7.59 -7.02
CA PHE A 258 -7.98 7.11 -7.37
C PHE A 258 -8.18 7.21 -8.88
N ALA A 259 -8.72 6.17 -9.50
CA ALA A 259 -9.09 6.17 -10.91
C ALA A 259 -10.59 6.47 -11.06
N PRO A 260 -11.00 7.32 -12.02
CA PRO A 260 -12.41 7.53 -12.32
C PRO A 260 -12.97 6.26 -12.95
N GLN A 261 -14.15 5.83 -12.48
CA GLN A 261 -14.82 4.65 -13.03
C GLN A 261 -15.97 5.00 -13.98
N LYS A 262 -16.31 6.28 -14.08
CA LYS A 262 -17.24 6.83 -15.07
C LYS A 262 -16.49 7.82 -15.96
N THR A 263 -16.08 7.37 -17.14
CA THR A 263 -15.73 8.27 -18.24
C THR A 263 -17.05 8.78 -18.82
N GLU A 264 -17.44 10.01 -18.50
CA GLU A 264 -18.51 10.68 -19.24
C GLU A 264 -18.03 10.81 -20.69
N LYS A 265 -18.49 9.95 -21.59
CA LYS A 265 -18.45 10.25 -23.02
C LYS A 265 -19.33 11.48 -23.23
N GLU A 266 -18.74 12.58 -23.68
CA GLU A 266 -19.48 13.70 -24.24
C GLU A 266 -20.29 13.18 -25.42
N GLU A 267 -21.60 13.03 -25.23
CA GLU A 267 -22.54 12.71 -26.30
C GLU A 267 -23.63 13.77 -26.29
N GLY A 268 -23.60 14.66 -27.29
CA GLY A 268 -24.73 15.55 -27.60
C GLY A 268 -24.41 17.00 -27.97
N ASP A 269 -23.48 17.27 -28.88
CA ASP A 269 -23.67 18.44 -29.76
C ASP A 269 -24.55 17.97 -30.93
N VAL A 270 -25.86 18.16 -30.76
CA VAL A 270 -26.86 17.85 -31.78
C VAL A 270 -26.60 18.80 -32.93
N ALA A 271 -26.00 18.27 -34.01
CA ALA A 271 -25.86 18.96 -35.28
C ALA A 271 -27.22 19.50 -35.71
N MET A 272 -27.35 20.83 -35.63
CA MET A 272 -28.50 21.60 -36.03
C MET A 272 -28.88 21.25 -37.48
N GLU A 273 -30.12 20.79 -37.67
CA GLU A 273 -30.75 20.59 -38.97
C GLU A 273 -30.47 21.78 -39.90
N GLN A 274 -29.72 21.56 -40.97
CA GLN A 274 -29.83 22.39 -42.17
C GLN A 274 -30.80 21.73 -43.15
N ILE A 275 -32.04 22.22 -43.03
CA ILE A 275 -33.13 22.19 -43.98
C ILE A 275 -32.61 22.47 -45.40
N SER A 276 -32.85 21.54 -46.32
CA SER A 276 -32.86 21.83 -47.77
C SER A 276 -34.26 21.56 -48.31
N PRO A 277 -34.99 22.54 -48.86
CA PRO A 277 -36.24 22.28 -49.54
C PRO A 277 -35.93 21.87 -50.98
N ASN A 278 -36.34 20.66 -51.33
CA ASN A 278 -36.52 20.23 -52.71
C ASN A 278 -37.82 20.85 -53.24
N LYS A 279 -37.74 21.86 -54.12
CA LYS A 279 -38.39 21.92 -55.44
C LYS A 279 -38.12 23.24 -56.16
#